data_AF-A0A6H0SM04-F1
#
_entry.id   AF-A0A6H0SM04-F1
#
_cell.length_a   1.000
_cell.length_b   1.000
_cell.length_c   1.000
_cell.angle_alpha   90.00
_cell.angle_beta   90.00
_cell.angle_gamma   90.00
#
_symmetry.space_group_name_H-M   'P 1'
#
loop_
_entity.id
_entity.type
_entity.pdbx_description
1 polymer ?
#
loop_
_entity_poly.entity_id
_entity_poly.type
_entity_poly.pdbx_seq_one_letter_code
_entity_poly.pdbx_strand_id
1 'polypeptide(L)'
;MYAYNVSKISVTARLSPKLNPKVGRLTRNALIGALFLPLLAGCSSVAAVDAAPDAANPLCAEMMVVLPDTIGDADRRTTTSQATSAWGDPSKVVLRCGVQVPTPTSDPCVSVNDVDWVAHEDEKSGIWTLTTYGRTPATEVVLDPNVIPSSTVLASLSDAAAKIPAQKACVSVDKSEQL
;
A
#
# COMPACT_ATOMS: atom_id res chain seq x y z
N MET A 1 33.35 4.35 1.57
CA MET A 1 33.15 4.88 0.21
C MET A 1 33.89 4.00 -0.78
N TYR A 2 33.21 3.04 -1.40
CA TYR A 2 33.73 2.31 -2.56
C TYR A 2 32.86 2.68 -3.75
N ALA A 3 33.41 3.50 -4.65
CA ALA A 3 32.81 3.86 -5.91
C ALA A 3 33.15 2.77 -6.93
N TYR A 4 32.16 2.01 -7.38
CA TYR A 4 32.32 1.13 -8.54
C TYR A 4 31.74 1.84 -9.77
N ASN A 5 32.64 2.16 -10.70
CA ASN A 5 32.36 2.84 -11.95
C ASN A 5 32.20 1.78 -13.05
N VAL A 6 31.01 1.66 -13.62
CA VAL A 6 30.70 0.61 -14.62
C VAL A 6 31.00 1.15 -16.01
N SER A 7 32.15 0.73 -16.54
CA SER A 7 32.59 1.03 -17.90
C SER A 7 31.67 0.42 -18.96
N LYS A 8 31.18 1.31 -19.83
CA LYS A 8 30.82 1.16 -21.26
C LYS A 8 30.82 -0.28 -21.81
N ILE A 9 29.62 -0.84 -22.02
CA ILE A 9 29.41 -1.98 -22.92
C ILE A 9 29.05 -1.43 -24.30
N SER A 10 30.02 -1.46 -25.22
CA SER A 10 29.81 -1.19 -26.64
C SER A 10 29.31 -2.47 -27.33
N VAL A 11 28.03 -2.52 -27.68
CA VAL A 11 27.47 -3.59 -28.52
C VAL A 11 27.79 -3.28 -29.98
N THR A 12 28.79 -3.98 -30.53
CA THR A 12 29.12 -3.95 -31.96
C THR A 12 28.11 -4.80 -32.74
N ALA A 13 27.27 -4.14 -33.53
CA ALA A 13 26.37 -4.78 -34.47
C ALA A 13 27.18 -5.47 -35.59
N ARG A 14 27.03 -6.80 -35.71
CA ARG A 14 27.47 -7.56 -36.89
C ARG A 14 26.34 -7.58 -37.92
N LEU A 15 26.43 -6.73 -38.94
CA LEU A 15 25.65 -6.92 -40.17
C LEU A 15 26.23 -8.09 -40.95
N SER A 16 25.40 -9.10 -41.21
CA SER A 16 25.66 -10.12 -42.24
C SER A 16 24.79 -9.81 -43.46
N PRO A 17 25.34 -9.71 -44.68
CA PRO A 17 24.57 -9.42 -45.88
C PRO A 17 24.23 -10.67 -46.68
N LYS A 18 23.13 -10.56 -47.42
CA LYS A 18 22.78 -11.15 -48.73
C LYS A 18 21.41 -11.85 -48.71
N LEU A 19 20.36 -11.05 -48.87
CA LEU A 19 19.13 -11.53 -49.49
C LEU A 19 19.09 -11.07 -50.95
N ASN A 20 18.85 -12.03 -51.83
CA ASN A 20 18.77 -11.91 -53.28
C ASN A 20 17.29 -11.75 -53.69
N PRO A 21 16.84 -10.63 -54.28
CA PRO A 21 15.45 -10.50 -54.70
C PRO A 21 15.28 -10.97 -56.15
N LYS A 22 14.60 -12.11 -56.35
CA LYS A 22 13.98 -12.42 -57.64
C LYS A 22 12.64 -11.69 -57.70
N VAL A 23 12.56 -10.69 -58.56
CA VAL A 23 11.36 -9.93 -58.89
C VAL A 23 10.39 -10.83 -59.66
N GLY A 24 9.35 -11.31 -58.97
CA GLY A 24 8.19 -11.99 -59.54
C GLY A 24 6.97 -11.07 -59.47
N ARG A 25 6.14 -11.11 -60.51
CA ARG A 25 5.10 -10.14 -60.87
C ARG A 25 3.98 -9.94 -59.82
N LEU A 26 3.41 -8.73 -59.88
CA LEU A 26 2.23 -8.23 -59.19
C LEU A 26 1.06 -9.23 -59.07
N THR A 27 0.53 -9.37 -57.85
CA THR A 27 -0.90 -9.61 -57.59
C THR A 27 -1.36 -8.74 -56.41
N ARG A 28 -2.50 -8.07 -56.62
CA ARG A 28 -3.15 -7.06 -55.77
C ARG A 28 -3.92 -7.69 -54.59
N ASN A 29 -4.08 -6.91 -53.52
CA ASN A 29 -5.04 -7.02 -52.39
C ASN A 29 -4.74 -8.14 -51.35
N ALA A 30 -4.80 -7.91 -50.04
CA ALA A 30 -5.58 -6.94 -49.27
C ALA A 30 -4.81 -6.39 -48.05
N LEU A 31 -5.03 -5.11 -47.77
CA LEU A 31 -4.63 -4.45 -46.52
C LEU A 31 -5.35 -5.09 -45.32
N ILE A 32 -4.62 -5.81 -44.48
CA ILE A 32 -5.04 -6.05 -43.09
C ILE A 32 -4.29 -5.02 -42.25
N GLY A 33 -4.87 -3.82 -42.15
CA GLY A 33 -4.45 -2.82 -41.19
C GLY A 33 -4.89 -3.27 -39.80
N ALA A 34 -4.06 -4.02 -39.10
CA ALA A 34 -4.26 -4.27 -37.68
C ALA A 34 -4.08 -2.94 -36.93
N LEU A 35 -5.20 -2.30 -36.62
CA LEU A 35 -5.28 -1.11 -35.79
C LEU A 35 -4.90 -1.51 -34.35
N PHE A 36 -3.59 -1.55 -34.06
CA PHE A 36 -3.09 -1.65 -32.70
C PHE A 36 -3.41 -0.33 -31.99
N LEU A 37 -4.57 -0.24 -31.35
CA LEU A 37 -4.77 0.77 -30.30
C LEU A 37 -3.79 0.45 -29.18
N PRO A 38 -2.85 1.35 -28.82
CA PRO A 38 -2.11 1.20 -27.59
C PRO A 38 -3.14 1.30 -26.46
N LEU A 39 -3.39 0.20 -25.77
CA LEU A 39 -3.99 0.23 -24.45
C LEU A 39 -2.99 1.00 -23.58
N LEU A 40 -3.27 2.28 -23.31
CA LEU A 40 -2.55 3.02 -22.30
C LEU A 40 -2.83 2.31 -20.97
N ALA A 41 -1.92 1.44 -20.56
CA ALA A 41 -1.88 0.96 -19.18
C ALA A 41 -1.74 2.21 -18.30
N GLY A 42 -2.77 2.52 -17.53
CA GLY A 42 -2.75 3.63 -16.58
C GLY A 42 -1.71 3.34 -15.51
N CYS A 43 -0.54 3.95 -15.61
CA CYS A 43 0.43 3.93 -14.52
C CYS A 43 -0.18 4.66 -13.33
N SER A 44 -0.65 3.93 -12.32
CA SER A 44 -1.02 4.50 -11.02
C SER A 44 0.18 5.25 -10.44
N SER A 45 -0.05 6.45 -9.90
CA SER A 45 1.00 7.23 -9.24
C SER A 45 1.54 6.50 -8.00
N VAL A 46 2.84 6.62 -7.75
CA VAL A 46 3.49 6.06 -6.54
C VAL A 46 3.31 7.05 -5.38
N ALA A 47 2.82 6.59 -4.23
CA ALA A 47 2.71 7.41 -3.03
C ALA A 47 4.03 7.45 -2.25
N ALA A 48 4.52 8.64 -1.94
CA ALA A 48 5.64 8.80 -1.02
C ALA A 48 5.17 8.57 0.42
N VAL A 49 5.67 7.52 1.05
CA VAL A 49 5.38 7.16 2.44
C VAL A 49 6.69 6.74 3.11
N ASP A 50 6.97 7.27 4.29
CA ASP A 50 8.16 6.89 5.05
C ASP A 50 7.98 5.51 5.68
N ALA A 51 9.04 4.70 5.68
CA ALA A 51 9.06 3.45 6.42
C ALA A 51 8.83 3.70 7.92
N ALA A 52 8.24 2.73 8.60
CA ALA A 52 8.24 2.70 10.06
C ALA A 52 9.58 2.14 10.59
N PRO A 53 9.95 2.42 11.87
CA PRO A 53 11.22 1.95 12.43
C PRO A 53 11.44 0.43 12.35
N ASP A 54 10.38 -0.37 12.52
CA ASP A 54 10.42 -1.83 12.46
C ASP A 54 9.72 -2.38 11.20
N ALA A 55 9.75 -1.64 10.08
CA ALA A 55 9.09 -2.03 8.82
C ALA A 55 9.61 -3.35 8.22
N ALA A 56 10.82 -3.79 8.60
CA ALA A 56 11.41 -5.05 8.14
C ALA A 56 10.95 -6.27 8.95
N ASN A 57 10.06 -6.09 9.92
CA ASN A 57 9.56 -7.19 10.75
C ASN A 57 8.80 -8.24 9.90
N PRO A 58 9.08 -9.54 10.05
CA PRO A 58 8.42 -10.58 9.26
C PRO A 58 6.89 -10.61 9.43
N LEU A 59 6.36 -10.22 10.59
CA LEU A 59 4.91 -10.14 10.80
C LEU A 59 4.26 -9.04 9.97
N CYS A 60 4.99 -7.95 9.67
CA CYS A 60 4.53 -6.97 8.69
C CYS A 60 4.45 -7.58 7.30
N ALA A 61 5.41 -8.41 6.88
CA ALA A 61 5.34 -9.08 5.58
C ALA A 61 4.09 -9.96 5.46
N GLU A 62 3.74 -10.71 6.51
CA GLU A 62 2.52 -11.53 6.55
C GLU A 62 1.23 -10.68 6.45
N MET A 63 1.20 -9.52 7.10
CA MET A 63 0.09 -8.57 6.97
C MET A 63 0.00 -8.00 5.54
N MET A 64 1.13 -7.59 4.96
CA MET A 64 1.16 -6.88 3.67
C MET A 64 0.62 -7.74 2.52
N VAL A 65 0.81 -9.06 2.55
CA VAL A 65 0.37 -9.98 1.48
C VAL A 65 -1.14 -10.20 1.44
N VAL A 66 -1.85 -9.87 2.52
CA VAL A 66 -3.32 -10.02 2.62
C VAL A 66 -4.06 -8.69 2.66
N LEU A 67 -3.37 -7.58 2.41
CA LEU A 67 -4.04 -6.28 2.29
C LEU A 67 -5.10 -6.32 1.18
N PRO A 68 -6.21 -5.59 1.33
CA PRO A 68 -7.26 -5.52 0.31
C PRO A 68 -6.83 -4.64 -0.86
N ASP A 69 -7.22 -5.03 -2.08
CA ASP A 69 -6.94 -4.24 -3.29
C ASP A 69 -7.68 -2.90 -3.29
N THR A 70 -8.80 -2.81 -2.57
CA THR A 70 -9.60 -1.60 -2.45
C THR A 70 -10.08 -1.39 -1.02
N ILE A 71 -10.30 -0.13 -0.63
CA ILE A 71 -11.01 0.24 0.59
C ILE A 71 -12.11 1.23 0.20
N GLY A 72 -13.38 0.81 0.30
CA GLY A 72 -14.48 1.56 -0.28
C GLY A 72 -14.33 1.67 -1.81
N ASP A 73 -14.28 2.90 -2.31
CA ASP A 73 -14.04 3.23 -3.73
C ASP A 73 -12.56 3.53 -4.05
N ALA A 74 -11.66 3.40 -3.06
CA ALA A 74 -10.27 3.78 -3.21
C ALA A 74 -9.39 2.57 -3.57
N ASP A 75 -8.79 2.62 -4.76
CA ASP A 75 -7.84 1.59 -5.23
C ASP A 75 -6.49 1.70 -4.50
N ARG A 76 -5.90 0.54 -4.19
CA ARG A 76 -4.56 0.45 -3.59
C ARG A 76 -3.49 0.88 -4.59
N ARG A 77 -2.48 1.60 -4.10
CA ARG A 77 -1.34 2.08 -4.87
C ARG A 77 -0.02 1.61 -4.27
N THR A 78 1.00 1.55 -5.13
CA THR A 78 2.37 1.31 -4.71
C THR A 78 2.92 2.49 -3.93
N THR A 79 3.76 2.20 -2.94
CA THR A 79 4.43 3.19 -2.09
C THR A 79 5.95 3.10 -2.23
N THR A 80 6.65 4.11 -1.73
CA THR A 80 8.13 4.19 -1.81
C THR A 80 8.89 3.36 -0.79
N SER A 81 8.22 2.82 0.23
CA SER A 81 8.86 2.19 1.40
C SER A 81 8.30 0.80 1.72
N GLN A 82 9.10 -0.05 2.37
CA GLN A 82 8.67 -1.37 2.83
C GLN A 82 7.58 -1.27 3.90
N ALA A 83 6.71 -2.28 3.97
CA ALA A 83 5.61 -2.36 4.92
C ALA A 83 4.72 -1.10 4.97
N THR A 84 4.54 -0.47 3.81
CA THR A 84 3.64 0.67 3.63
C THR A 84 2.66 0.42 2.50
N SER A 85 1.47 1.02 2.59
CA SER A 85 0.48 1.00 1.52
C SER A 85 -0.32 2.30 1.53
N ALA A 86 -0.96 2.62 0.40
CA ALA A 86 -1.85 3.76 0.30
C ALA A 86 -3.04 3.41 -0.61
N TRP A 87 -4.20 4.01 -0.35
CA TRP A 87 -5.40 3.85 -1.18
C TRP A 87 -5.92 5.21 -1.66
N GLY A 88 -6.33 5.29 -2.92
CA GLY A 88 -6.85 6.50 -3.58
C GLY A 88 -5.77 7.45 -4.09
N ASP A 89 -6.11 8.30 -5.08
CA ASP A 89 -5.25 9.35 -5.63
C ASP A 89 -6.03 10.68 -5.71
N PRO A 90 -5.77 11.67 -4.81
CA PRO A 90 -4.78 11.65 -3.72
C PRO A 90 -5.10 10.60 -2.64
N SER A 91 -4.11 10.26 -1.81
CA SER A 91 -4.27 9.22 -0.76
C SER A 91 -5.42 9.56 0.19
N LYS A 92 -6.41 8.67 0.27
CA LYS A 92 -7.48 8.72 1.28
C LYS A 92 -7.10 7.95 2.56
N VAL A 93 -6.27 6.92 2.40
CA VAL A 93 -5.76 6.07 3.49
C VAL A 93 -4.27 5.82 3.26
N VAL A 94 -3.48 5.97 4.30
CA VAL A 94 -2.05 5.59 4.32
C VAL A 94 -1.80 4.62 5.46
N LEU A 95 -1.12 3.52 5.19
CA LEU A 95 -0.80 2.48 6.17
C LEU A 95 0.71 2.31 6.30
N ARG A 96 1.18 2.14 7.53
CA ARG A 96 2.57 1.81 7.88
C ARG A 96 2.58 0.75 8.98
N CYS A 97 3.16 -0.42 8.71
CA CYS A 97 3.40 -1.45 9.72
C CYS A 97 4.83 -1.33 10.26
N GLY A 98 5.03 -1.64 11.55
CA GLY A 98 6.34 -1.51 12.20
C GLY A 98 6.50 -0.23 13.00
N VAL A 99 5.39 0.45 13.33
CA VAL A 99 5.44 1.66 14.17
C VAL A 99 5.62 1.28 15.64
N GLN A 100 5.96 2.27 16.45
CA GLN A 100 6.06 2.12 17.89
C GLN A 100 4.72 1.65 18.46
N VAL A 101 4.74 0.61 19.31
CA VAL A 101 3.53 0.14 20.00
C VAL A 101 3.01 1.26 20.91
N PRO A 102 1.70 1.58 20.87
CA PRO A 102 1.12 2.60 21.73
C PRO A 102 1.45 2.38 23.21
N THR A 103 1.97 3.43 23.86
CA THR A 103 2.09 3.49 25.32
C THR A 103 0.72 3.74 25.94
N PRO A 104 0.57 3.59 27.28
CA PRO A 104 -0.67 4.01 27.95
C PRO A 104 -1.04 5.44 27.56
N THR A 105 -2.28 5.63 27.09
CA THR A 105 -2.83 6.90 26.59
C THR A 105 -4.28 7.05 27.04
N SER A 106 -4.78 8.29 27.04
CA SER A 106 -6.20 8.62 27.22
C SER A 106 -6.98 8.64 25.91
N ASP A 107 -6.31 8.48 24.76
CA ASP A 107 -6.95 8.41 23.46
C ASP A 107 -7.97 7.26 23.40
N PRO A 108 -9.11 7.43 22.69
CA PRO A 108 -10.10 6.37 22.54
C PRO A 108 -9.50 5.07 22.00
N CYS A 109 -9.89 3.95 22.61
CA CYS A 109 -9.56 2.60 22.13
C CYS A 109 -10.84 1.98 21.57
N VAL A 110 -10.82 1.58 20.29
CA VAL A 110 -11.97 1.03 19.58
C VAL A 110 -11.67 -0.35 19.01
N SER A 111 -12.63 -1.26 19.11
CA SER A 111 -12.51 -2.63 18.59
C SER A 111 -13.33 -2.79 17.31
N VAL A 112 -12.71 -3.29 16.24
CA VAL A 112 -13.38 -3.61 14.97
C VAL A 112 -12.89 -4.97 14.47
N ASN A 113 -13.82 -5.94 14.40
CA ASN A 113 -13.56 -7.33 14.02
C ASN A 113 -12.33 -7.91 14.76
N ASP A 114 -12.34 -7.87 16.09
CA ASP A 114 -11.30 -8.39 16.99
C ASP A 114 -9.90 -7.74 16.82
N VAL A 115 -9.83 -6.60 16.14
CA VAL A 115 -8.64 -5.74 16.10
C VAL A 115 -8.93 -4.46 16.85
N ASP A 116 -8.11 -4.21 17.86
CA ASP A 116 -8.19 -3.02 18.69
C ASP A 116 -7.30 -1.90 18.13
N TRP A 117 -7.79 -0.68 18.20
CA TRP A 117 -7.14 0.50 17.65
C TRP A 117 -7.21 1.66 18.64
N VAL A 118 -6.06 2.28 18.91
CA VAL A 118 -5.98 3.60 19.54
C VAL A 118 -6.22 4.65 18.45
N ALA A 119 -7.18 5.54 18.67
CA ALA A 119 -7.53 6.60 17.73
C ALA A 119 -7.07 7.96 18.24
N HIS A 120 -6.10 8.56 17.55
CA HIS A 120 -5.64 9.91 17.82
C HIS A 120 -6.12 10.86 16.73
N GLU A 121 -6.72 11.98 17.12
CA GLU A 121 -7.15 13.05 16.20
C GLU A 121 -6.21 14.24 16.31
N ASP A 122 -5.68 14.69 15.17
CA ASP A 122 -4.99 15.97 15.10
C ASP A 122 -6.04 17.10 15.06
N GLU A 123 -6.19 17.83 16.16
CA GLU A 123 -7.22 18.86 16.34
C GLU A 123 -7.18 20.00 15.29
N LYS A 124 -6.03 20.21 14.63
CA LYS A 124 -5.86 21.30 13.66
C LYS A 124 -6.30 20.90 12.26
N SER A 125 -5.98 19.68 11.86
CA SER A 125 -6.21 19.17 10.51
C SER A 125 -7.46 18.29 10.43
N GLY A 126 -7.94 17.75 11.55
CA GLY A 126 -9.00 16.73 11.59
C GLY A 126 -8.55 15.37 11.05
N ILE A 127 -7.25 15.18 10.81
CA ILE A 127 -6.69 13.91 10.35
C ILE A 127 -6.58 12.95 11.52
N TRP A 128 -7.01 11.72 11.30
CA TRP A 128 -7.01 10.67 12.28
C TRP A 128 -5.84 9.71 12.03
N THR A 129 -5.15 9.38 13.12
CA THR A 129 -4.13 8.34 13.19
C THR A 129 -4.64 7.20 14.05
N LEU A 130 -4.92 6.07 13.41
CA LEU A 130 -5.43 4.85 14.03
C LEU A 130 -4.28 3.85 14.16
N THR A 131 -3.90 3.47 15.37
CA THR A 131 -2.79 2.54 15.61
C THR A 131 -3.28 1.28 16.31
N THR A 132 -2.91 0.10 15.80
CA THR A 132 -3.30 -1.17 16.43
C THR A 132 -2.83 -1.24 17.88
N TYR A 133 -3.74 -1.55 18.79
CA TYR A 133 -3.44 -1.76 20.20
C TYR A 133 -3.13 -3.23 20.49
N GLY A 134 -2.20 -3.46 21.42
CA GLY A 134 -1.91 -4.80 21.89
C GLY A 134 -1.31 -5.74 20.84
N ARG A 135 -0.71 -5.21 19.77
CA ARG A 135 -0.02 -5.98 18.72
C ARG A 135 1.41 -5.46 18.58
N THR A 136 2.36 -6.37 18.39
CA THR A 136 3.79 -6.05 18.23
C THR A 136 4.33 -6.81 17.01
N PRO A 137 4.79 -6.12 15.94
CA PRO A 137 4.82 -4.66 15.78
C PRO A 137 3.42 -4.05 15.67
N ALA A 138 3.29 -2.73 15.93
CA ALA A 138 2.04 -2.03 15.71
C ALA A 138 1.92 -1.56 14.25
N THR A 139 0.68 -1.43 13.78
CA THR A 139 0.35 -0.84 12.48
C THR A 139 -0.40 0.47 12.68
N GLU A 140 0.01 1.49 11.94
CA GLU A 140 -0.59 2.82 11.89
C GLU A 140 -1.37 3.00 10.58
N VAL A 141 -2.52 3.63 10.66
CA VAL A 141 -3.36 4.04 9.54
C VAL A 141 -3.71 5.52 9.70
N VAL A 142 -3.43 6.32 8.67
CA VAL A 142 -3.72 7.75 8.63
C VAL A 142 -4.82 8.02 7.60
N LEU A 143 -5.87 8.74 7.99
CA LEU A 143 -7.02 9.05 7.13
C LEU A 143 -7.74 10.34 7.56
N ASP A 144 -8.53 10.92 6.66
CA ASP A 144 -9.53 11.95 7.00
C ASP A 144 -10.91 11.28 7.14
N PRO A 145 -11.53 11.27 8.34
CA PRO A 145 -12.81 10.61 8.56
C PRO A 145 -13.97 11.28 7.80
N ASN A 146 -13.81 12.52 7.33
CA ASN A 146 -14.80 13.22 6.50
C ASN A 146 -14.73 12.78 5.03
N VAL A 147 -13.61 12.19 4.61
CA VAL A 147 -13.39 11.69 3.24
C VAL A 147 -13.69 10.20 3.15
N ILE A 148 -13.30 9.43 4.17
CA ILE A 148 -13.53 7.99 4.22
C ILE A 148 -13.87 7.54 5.64
N PRO A 149 -15.00 6.81 5.85
CA PRO A 149 -15.38 6.38 7.18
C PRO A 149 -14.35 5.45 7.81
N SER A 150 -13.89 5.76 9.02
CA SER A 150 -12.91 4.95 9.76
C SER A 150 -13.39 3.50 9.95
N SER A 151 -14.69 3.28 10.20
CA SER A 151 -15.28 1.94 10.31
C SER A 151 -15.07 1.09 9.04
N THR A 152 -15.24 1.68 7.85
CA THR A 152 -14.98 1.01 6.58
C THR A 152 -13.50 0.64 6.44
N VAL A 153 -12.60 1.57 6.77
CA VAL A 153 -11.16 1.36 6.70
C VAL A 153 -10.73 0.24 7.66
N LEU A 154 -11.12 0.35 8.93
CA LEU A 154 -10.75 -0.61 9.96
C LEU A 154 -11.30 -2.00 9.65
N ALA A 155 -12.57 -2.11 9.25
CA ALA A 155 -13.17 -3.40 8.89
C ALA A 155 -12.48 -4.05 7.68
N SER A 156 -12.09 -3.26 6.68
CA SER A 156 -11.38 -3.75 5.49
C SER A 156 -9.95 -4.23 5.81
N LEU A 157 -9.34 -3.67 6.86
CA LEU A 157 -7.98 -3.99 7.27
C LEU A 157 -7.91 -5.05 8.37
N SER A 158 -9.02 -5.42 9.01
CA SER A 158 -9.03 -6.33 10.16
C SER A 158 -8.37 -7.68 9.86
N ASP A 159 -8.67 -8.31 8.71
CA ASP A 159 -8.09 -9.60 8.33
C ASP A 159 -6.56 -9.54 8.17
N ALA A 160 -6.06 -8.41 7.66
CA ALA A 160 -4.64 -8.17 7.51
C ALA A 160 -3.96 -7.87 8.85
N ALA A 161 -4.54 -6.98 9.65
CA ALA A 161 -4.02 -6.63 10.97
C ALA A 161 -4.03 -7.84 11.92
N ALA A 162 -4.98 -8.76 11.75
CA ALA A 162 -5.06 -10.00 12.51
C ALA A 162 -3.86 -10.95 12.30
N LYS A 163 -3.08 -10.78 11.23
CA LYS A 163 -1.84 -11.55 11.00
C LYS A 163 -0.78 -11.29 12.05
N ILE A 164 -0.79 -10.12 12.67
CA ILE A 164 0.09 -9.79 13.79
C ILE A 164 -0.65 -10.18 15.07
N PRO A 165 -0.28 -11.22 15.83
CA PRO A 165 -1.09 -11.71 16.95
C PRO A 165 -1.41 -10.63 18.00
N ALA A 166 -2.58 -10.73 18.63
CA ALA A 166 -2.94 -9.88 19.76
C ALA A 166 -2.30 -10.40 21.06
N GLN A 167 -1.77 -9.48 21.86
CA GLN A 167 -1.22 -9.69 23.20
C GLN A 167 -2.03 -8.97 24.30
N LYS A 168 -2.73 -7.89 23.94
CA LYS A 168 -3.58 -7.09 24.83
C LYS A 168 -4.84 -6.67 24.08
N ALA A 169 -5.86 -6.26 24.82
CA ALA A 169 -7.10 -5.76 24.25
C ALA A 169 -7.52 -4.43 24.88
N CYS A 170 -8.35 -3.67 24.17
CA CYS A 170 -9.02 -2.50 24.75
C CYS A 170 -9.77 -2.92 26.02
N VAL A 171 -9.63 -2.16 27.10
CA VAL A 171 -10.48 -2.33 28.28
C VAL A 171 -11.74 -1.50 28.07
N SER A 172 -12.90 -2.14 28.05
CA SER A 172 -14.17 -1.40 28.08
C SER A 172 -14.28 -0.67 29.42
N VAL A 173 -14.70 0.59 29.38
CA VAL A 173 -15.16 1.27 30.60
C VAL A 173 -16.53 0.69 30.94
N ASP A 174 -16.58 -0.30 31.83
CA ASP A 174 -17.84 -0.68 32.47
C ASP A 174 -18.33 0.53 33.26
N LYS A 175 -19.36 1.22 32.73
CA LYS A 175 -19.95 2.43 33.33
C LYS A 175 -20.85 2.11 34.54
N SER A 176 -20.59 1.02 35.28
CA SER A 176 -21.50 0.49 36.30
C SER A 176 -21.01 0.52 37.75
N GLU A 177 -19.82 1.03 38.07
CA GLU A 177 -19.35 1.10 39.48
C GLU A 177 -18.98 2.51 39.94
N GLN A 178 -19.87 3.47 39.70
CA GLN A 178 -19.95 4.70 40.51
C GLN A 178 -21.43 4.98 40.83
N LEU A 179 -21.99 4.15 41.72
CA LEU A 179 -23.20 4.45 42.49
C LEU A 179 -22.77 4.85 43.90
#